data_AF-A0A6V7YCX7-F1
#
_entry.id   AF-A0A6V7YCX7-F1
#
_cell.length_a   1.000
_cell.length_b   1.000
_cell.length_c   1.000
_cell.angle_alpha   90.00
_cell.angle_beta   90.00
_cell.angle_gamma   90.00
#
_symmetry.space_group_name_H-M   'P 1'
#
loop_
_entity.id
_entity.type
_entity.pdbx_description
1 polymer ?
#
loop_
_entity_poly.entity_id
_entity_poly.type
_entity_poly.pdbx_seq_one_letter_code
_entity_poly.pdbx_strand_id
1 'polypeptide(L)'
;MRLKEWKVLLQNLKKIWLLQLNHFLLQPLPSPSELNVRQRAEVEVNDYLHTKKLPLGADPFSYWFSQNAIKWPMLSKLSTKLLSAPASSSESERVFSTTV
;
A
#
# COMPACT_ATOMS: atom_id res chain seq x y z
N MET A 1 -54.68 -5.43 -10.54
CA MET A 1 -53.47 -4.79 -9.99
C MET A 1 -53.29 -3.43 -10.67
N ARG A 2 -53.27 -2.34 -9.89
CA ARG A 2 -53.42 -0.98 -10.41
C ARG A 2 -52.05 -0.36 -10.72
N LEU A 3 -51.93 0.33 -11.85
CA LEU A 3 -50.73 1.08 -12.29
C LEU A 3 -50.15 2.02 -11.22
N LYS A 4 -51.00 2.46 -10.28
CA LYS A 4 -50.63 3.29 -9.13
C LYS A 4 -49.72 2.55 -8.14
N GLU A 5 -49.92 1.25 -7.93
CA GLU A 5 -49.14 0.41 -7.01
C GLU A 5 -47.70 0.23 -7.54
N TRP A 6 -47.55 0.01 -8.84
CA TRP A 6 -46.25 -0.09 -9.50
C TRP A 6 -45.43 1.20 -9.42
N LYS A 7 -46.08 2.36 -9.54
CA LYS A 7 -45.40 3.66 -9.36
C LYS A 7 -44.85 3.83 -7.95
N VAL A 8 -45.61 3.42 -6.93
CA VAL A 8 -45.18 3.47 -5.52
C VAL A 8 -44.02 2.51 -5.28
N LEU A 9 -44.07 1.30 -5.81
CA LEU A 9 -42.98 0.32 -5.68
C LEU A 9 -41.69 0.81 -6.35
N LEU A 10 -41.79 1.40 -7.55
CA LEU A 10 -40.64 2.00 -8.24
C LEU A 10 -40.03 3.17 -7.46
N GLN A 11 -40.86 4.02 -6.84
CA GLN A 11 -40.36 5.11 -6.00
C GLN A 11 -39.66 4.58 -4.73
N ASN A 12 -40.22 3.56 -4.08
CA ASN A 12 -39.61 2.93 -2.92
C ASN A 12 -38.27 2.26 -3.26
N LEU A 13 -38.20 1.56 -4.39
CA LEU A 13 -36.96 0.96 -4.87
C LEU A 13 -35.89 2.02 -5.18
N LYS A 14 -36.25 3.12 -5.85
CA LYS A 14 -35.32 4.25 -6.06
C LYS A 14 -34.83 4.83 -4.74
N LYS A 15 -35.72 4.99 -3.76
CA LYS A 15 -35.37 5.53 -2.44
C LYS A 15 -34.41 4.60 -1.69
N ILE A 16 -34.66 3.29 -1.72
CA ILE A 16 -33.77 2.28 -1.13
C ILE A 16 -32.40 2.31 -1.81
N TRP A 17 -32.38 2.35 -3.15
CA TRP A 17 -31.14 2.40 -3.92
C TRP A 17 -30.33 3.66 -3.61
N LEU A 18 -30.99 4.83 -3.53
CA LEU A 18 -30.35 6.09 -3.14
C LEU A 18 -29.84 6.07 -1.70
N LEU A 19 -30.57 5.45 -0.76
CA LEU A 19 -30.13 5.33 0.63
C LEU A 19 -28.91 4.40 0.76
N GLN A 20 -28.89 3.27 0.05
CA GLN A 20 -27.72 2.39 0.00
C GLN A 20 -26.53 3.05 -0.66
N LEU A 21 -26.74 3.76 -1.77
CA LEU A 21 -25.69 4.50 -2.46
C LEU A 21 -25.10 5.60 -1.57
N ASN A 22 -25.95 6.40 -0.91
CA ASN A 22 -25.49 7.43 0.01
C ASN A 22 -24.78 6.84 1.22
N HIS A 23 -25.27 5.74 1.79
CA HIS A 23 -24.60 5.06 2.90
C HIS A 23 -23.21 4.57 2.51
N PHE A 24 -23.03 4.12 1.26
CA PHE A 24 -21.73 3.70 0.74
C PHE A 24 -20.79 4.88 0.45
N LEU A 25 -21.32 5.96 -0.14
CA LEU A 25 -20.52 7.13 -0.53
C LEU A 25 -20.20 8.07 0.64
N LEU A 26 -21.01 8.09 1.69
CA LEU A 26 -20.82 8.91 2.90
C LEU A 26 -20.09 8.17 4.02
N GLN A 27 -19.52 7.00 3.77
CA GLN A 27 -18.65 6.39 4.77
C GLN A 27 -17.46 7.33 5.01
N PRO A 28 -17.20 7.74 6.25
CA PRO A 28 -16.00 8.50 6.57
C PRO A 28 -14.80 7.67 6.12
N LEU A 29 -13.88 8.29 5.37
CA LEU A 29 -12.65 7.64 4.94
C LEU A 29 -11.99 7.05 6.19
N PRO A 30 -11.69 5.74 6.24
CA PRO A 30 -11.11 5.11 7.42
C PRO A 30 -9.85 5.90 7.79
N SER A 31 -9.80 6.34 9.05
CA SER A 31 -8.63 7.05 9.55
C SER A 31 -7.41 6.13 9.42
N PRO A 32 -6.19 6.65 9.19
CA PRO A 32 -4.99 5.81 9.03
C PRO A 32 -4.73 4.88 10.23
N SER A 33 -5.31 5.18 11.39
CA SER A 33 -5.34 4.36 12.61
C SER A 33 -6.31 3.16 12.56
N GLU A 34 -7.36 3.21 11.74
CA GLU A 34 -8.37 2.15 11.59
C GLU A 34 -8.01 1.12 10.51
N LEU A 35 -7.02 1.45 9.67
CA LEU A 35 -6.56 0.54 8.63
C LEU A 35 -5.84 -0.67 9.25
N ASN A 36 -6.20 -1.86 8.79
CA ASN A 36 -5.47 -3.06 9.16
C ASN A 36 -4.03 -3.01 8.59
N VAL A 37 -3.15 -3.89 9.09
CA VAL A 37 -1.73 -3.90 8.70
C VAL A 37 -1.55 -4.05 7.19
N ARG A 38 -2.36 -4.89 6.54
CA ARG A 38 -2.30 -5.14 5.11
C ARG A 38 -2.68 -3.91 4.30
N GLN A 39 -3.77 -3.24 4.66
CA GLN A 39 -4.23 -2.03 3.98
C GLN A 39 -3.20 -0.89 4.07
N ARG A 40 -2.54 -0.73 5.23
CA ARG A 40 -1.46 0.25 5.38
C ARG A 40 -0.27 -0.07 4.46
N ALA A 41 0.13 -1.33 4.39
CA ALA A 41 1.19 -1.76 3.48
C ALA A 41 0.83 -1.54 2.00
N GLU A 42 -0.42 -1.83 1.60
CA GLU A 42 -0.90 -1.58 0.23
C GLU A 42 -0.87 -0.09 -0.12
N VAL A 43 -1.22 0.80 0.82
CA VAL A 43 -1.11 2.26 0.65
C VAL A 43 0.33 2.69 0.47
N GLU A 44 1.27 2.23 1.32
CA GLU A 44 2.70 2.56 1.18
C GLU A 44 3.26 2.11 -0.17
N VAL A 45 2.93 0.88 -0.60
CA VAL A 45 3.36 0.34 -1.90
C VAL A 45 2.81 1.18 -3.04
N ASN A 46 1.52 1.49 -3.00
CA ASN A 46 0.89 2.28 -4.05
C ASN A 46 1.49 3.69 -4.14
N ASP A 47 1.72 4.36 -3.01
CA ASP A 47 2.36 5.68 -2.97
C ASP A 47 3.81 5.64 -3.50
N TYR A 48 4.58 4.61 -3.13
CA TYR A 48 5.94 4.42 -3.64
C TYR A 48 5.97 4.25 -5.16
N LEU A 49 5.06 3.44 -5.73
CA LEU A 49 4.99 3.19 -7.18
C LEU A 49 4.67 4.46 -8.00
N HIS A 50 3.98 5.43 -7.40
CA HIS A 50 3.69 6.73 -8.03
C HIS A 50 4.79 7.76 -7.81
N THR A 51 5.80 7.47 -6.99
CA THR A 51 6.90 8.39 -6.71
C THR A 51 7.94 8.35 -7.83
N LYS A 52 8.67 9.47 -8.01
CA LYS A 52 9.77 9.56 -8.97
C LYS A 52 10.83 8.48 -8.69
N LYS A 53 11.30 7.83 -9.76
CA LYS A 53 12.36 6.81 -9.68
C LYS A 53 13.66 7.38 -9.13
N LEU A 54 14.38 6.53 -8.40
CA LEU A 54 15.72 6.82 -7.90
C LEU A 54 16.69 7.10 -9.07
N PRO A 55 17.55 8.13 -8.99
CA PRO A 55 18.56 8.40 -10.01
C PRO A 55 19.63 7.29 -10.05
N LEU A 56 20.22 7.06 -11.23
CA LEU A 56 21.12 5.93 -11.54
C LEU A 56 22.48 5.89 -10.79
N GLY A 57 22.71 6.79 -9.84
CA GLY A 57 23.93 6.79 -9.01
C GLY A 57 23.65 6.94 -7.51
N ALA A 58 22.39 6.96 -7.11
CA ALA A 58 22.06 7.03 -5.69
C ALA A 58 22.17 5.65 -5.05
N ASP A 59 22.67 5.63 -3.82
CA ASP A 59 22.71 4.41 -3.01
C ASP A 59 21.28 4.00 -2.60
N PRO A 60 20.79 2.83 -3.05
CA PRO A 60 19.45 2.36 -2.70
C PRO A 60 19.31 2.11 -1.20
N PHE A 61 20.38 1.73 -0.48
CA PHE A 61 20.30 1.49 0.96
C PHE A 61 20.06 2.81 1.71
N SER A 62 20.87 3.84 1.41
CA SER A 62 20.69 5.20 1.95
C SER A 62 19.33 5.81 1.60
N TYR A 63 18.80 5.52 0.41
CA TYR A 63 17.45 5.96 0.03
C TYR A 63 16.39 5.45 1.01
N TRP A 64 16.43 4.17 1.38
CA TRP A 64 15.43 3.58 2.28
C TRP A 64 15.66 3.94 3.75
N PHE A 65 16.90 4.14 4.17
CA PHE A 65 17.26 4.40 5.57
C PHE A 65 17.08 5.87 6.00
N SER A 66 17.02 6.80 5.05
CA SER A 66 16.94 8.25 5.31
C SER A 66 15.50 8.73 5.53
N GLN A 67 15.12 9.88 4.95
CA GLN A 67 13.81 10.52 5.17
C GLN A 67 12.63 9.64 4.70
N ASN A 68 12.87 8.70 3.78
CA ASN A 68 11.84 7.79 3.29
C ASN A 68 11.43 6.74 4.33
N ALA A 69 12.24 6.47 5.37
CA ALA A 69 11.84 5.60 6.47
C ALA A 69 10.65 6.15 7.27
N ILE A 70 10.52 7.49 7.31
CA ILE A 70 9.39 8.17 7.94
C ILE A 70 8.16 8.10 7.04
N LYS A 71 8.36 8.23 5.72
CA LYS A 71 7.29 8.22 4.73
C LYS A 71 6.68 6.83 4.52
N TRP A 72 7.52 5.80 4.45
CA TRP A 72 7.11 4.40 4.23
C TRP A 72 7.78 3.47 5.25
N PRO A 73 7.31 3.47 6.51
CA PRO A 73 7.97 2.73 7.58
C PRO A 73 7.96 1.21 7.37
N MET A 74 6.88 0.63 6.84
CA MET A 74 6.83 -0.81 6.57
C MET A 74 7.72 -1.18 5.39
N LEU A 75 7.63 -0.40 4.31
CA LEU A 75 8.39 -0.66 3.09
C LEU A 75 9.89 -0.45 3.29
N SER A 76 10.30 0.59 4.02
CA SER A 76 11.71 0.85 4.37
C SER A 76 12.32 -0.32 5.16
N LYS A 77 11.60 -0.83 6.16
CA LYS A 77 12.05 -1.98 6.96
C LYS A 77 12.23 -3.23 6.10
N LEU A 78 11.33 -3.47 5.14
CA LEU A 78 11.42 -4.59 4.21
C LEU A 78 12.60 -4.41 3.24
N SER A 79 12.69 -3.25 2.59
CA SER A 79 13.75 -2.96 1.61
C SER A 79 15.14 -3.03 2.22
N THR A 80 15.32 -2.50 3.44
CA THR A 80 16.60 -2.56 4.16
C THR A 80 17.06 -4.01 4.38
N LYS A 81 16.14 -4.90 4.77
CA LYS A 81 16.43 -6.33 4.93
C LYS A 81 16.83 -6.98 3.63
N LEU A 82 16.09 -6.74 2.55
CA LEU A 82 16.39 -7.34 1.24
C LEU A 82 17.71 -6.84 0.66
N LEU A 83 18.00 -5.54 0.78
CA LEU A 83 19.23 -4.93 0.27
C LEU A 83 20.47 -5.29 1.08
N SER A 84 20.30 -5.65 2.36
CA SER A 84 21.40 -6.15 3.19
C SER A 84 21.79 -7.60 2.89
N ALA A 85 20.95 -8.33 2.15
CA ALA A 85 21.26 -9.70 1.77
C ALA A 85 22.29 -9.71 0.62
N PRO A 86 23.43 -10.37 0.76
CA PRO A 86 24.38 -10.49 -0.34
C PRO A 86 23.75 -11.27 -1.49
N ALA A 87 24.00 -10.83 -2.72
CA ALA A 87 23.45 -11.47 -3.92
C ALA A 87 24.03 -12.87 -4.19
N SER A 88 25.15 -13.20 -3.54
CA SER A 88 25.91 -14.44 -3.75
C SER A 88 26.60 -14.87 -2.45
N SER A 89 26.85 -16.17 -2.30
CA SER A 89 27.69 -16.75 -1.24
C SER A 89 29.19 -16.50 -1.42
N SER A 90 29.60 -15.97 -2.57
CA SER A 90 31.02 -15.76 -2.95
C SER A 90 31.77 -14.77 -2.06
N GLU A 91 31.08 -13.87 -1.35
CA GLU A 91 31.72 -12.98 -0.36
C GLU A 91 32.40 -13.80 0.76
N SER A 92 31.79 -14.93 1.14
CA SER A 92 32.40 -15.86 2.11
C SER A 92 33.57 -16.64 1.50
N GLU A 93 33.54 -16.96 0.19
CA GLU A 93 34.62 -17.68 -0.51
C GLU A 93 35.95 -16.91 -0.52
N ARG A 94 35.87 -15.57 -0.59
CA ARG A 94 37.05 -14.70 -0.51
C ARG A 94 37.72 -14.82 0.87
N VAL A 95 36.93 -14.91 1.95
CA VAL A 95 37.47 -15.15 3.30
C VAL A 95 38.18 -16.50 3.36
N PHE A 96 37.58 -17.56 2.82
CA PHE A 96 38.21 -18.89 2.78
C PHE A 96 39.54 -18.90 2.01
N SER A 97 39.64 -18.13 0.92
CA SER A 97 40.85 -18.07 0.10
C SER A 97 42.00 -17.26 0.71
N THR A 98 41.69 -16.33 1.62
CA THR A 98 42.70 -15.46 2.26
C THR A 98 43.30 -16.11 3.52
N THR A 99 42.75 -17.24 3.96
CA THR A 99 43.16 -17.94 5.19
C THR A 99 44.09 -19.13 4.93
N VAL A 100 44.79 -19.14 3.79
CA VAL A 100 45.79 -20.15 3.41
C VAL A 100 47.17 -19.51 3.28
#